data_AF-A0A7C1IMR6-F1
#
_entry.id   AF-A0A7C1IMR6-F1
#
_cell.length_a   1.000
_cell.length_b   1.000
_cell.length_c   1.000
_cell.angle_alpha   90.00
_cell.angle_beta   90.00
_cell.angle_gamma   90.00
#
_symmetry.space_group_name_H-M   'P 1'
#
loop_
_entity.id
_entity.type
_entity.pdbx_description
1 polymer ?
#
loop_
_entity_poly.entity_id
_entity_poly.type
_entity_poly.pdbx_seq_one_letter_code
_entity_poly.pdbx_strand_id
1 'polypeptide(L)'
;MRHRLARRLFREFTTATKWEKLVLVIPFIVLFIDADIFYYAWSRHMVSLLLLSSFVLVFSVIEIFAALQEIREHIASARRCSDLEKRVIDAIGQFPVRPTVGQVIEKMLRDNPHDDVGRYDLYPVVCKALSNLFVEGGELKDHHLGD
;
A
#
# COMPACT_ATOMS: atom_id res chain seq x y z
N MET A 1 -5.78 3.73 -23.73
CA MET A 1 -5.39 2.93 -22.53
C MET A 1 -4.35 3.61 -21.62
N ARG A 2 -3.38 4.41 -22.10
CA ARG A 2 -2.33 5.06 -21.27
C ARG A 2 -2.84 5.99 -20.14
N HIS A 3 -4.00 6.66 -20.31
CA HIS A 3 -4.55 7.57 -19.28
C HIS A 3 -5.20 6.87 -18.07
N ARG A 4 -5.57 5.59 -18.17
CA ARG A 4 -6.20 4.86 -17.03
C ARG A 4 -5.19 4.50 -15.94
N LEU A 5 -3.95 4.18 -16.34
CA LEU A 5 -2.86 3.90 -15.40
C LEU A 5 -2.44 5.18 -14.66
N ALA A 6 -2.31 6.30 -15.37
CA ALA A 6 -1.98 7.58 -14.77
C ALA A 6 -3.01 8.02 -13.72
N ARG A 7 -4.32 7.84 -13.98
CA ARG A 7 -5.37 8.16 -12.99
C ARG A 7 -5.39 7.21 -11.78
N ARG A 8 -5.08 5.93 -11.97
CA ARG A 8 -4.98 4.99 -10.82
C ARG A 8 -3.79 5.35 -9.94
N LEU A 9 -2.64 5.63 -10.54
CA LEU A 9 -1.47 6.10 -9.81
C LEU A 9 -1.77 7.42 -9.09
N PHE A 10 -2.33 8.43 -9.76
CA PHE A 10 -2.67 9.72 -9.12
C PHE A 10 -3.63 9.59 -7.94
N ARG A 11 -4.61 8.67 -8.05
CA ARG A 11 -5.60 8.42 -6.99
C ARG A 11 -5.00 7.64 -5.81
N GLU A 12 -4.07 6.73 -6.08
CA GLU A 12 -3.30 6.03 -5.03
C GLU A 12 -2.36 7.02 -4.31
N PHE A 13 -1.70 7.94 -5.03
CA PHE A 13 -0.88 9.02 -4.46
C PHE A 13 -1.66 9.99 -3.55
N THR A 14 -2.97 10.16 -3.75
CA THR A 14 -3.81 11.01 -2.89
C THR A 14 -4.24 10.35 -1.57
N THR A 15 -4.09 9.04 -1.44
CA THR A 15 -4.55 8.30 -0.23
C THR A 15 -3.42 8.05 0.77
N ALA A 16 -2.16 8.32 0.39
CA ALA A 16 -0.98 8.19 1.25
C ALA A 16 -0.88 9.34 2.27
N THR A 17 -0.35 9.02 3.45
CA THR A 17 -0.23 9.92 4.61
C THR A 17 0.59 11.17 4.23
N LYS A 18 0.26 12.36 4.75
CA LYS A 18 0.87 13.64 4.33
C LYS A 18 2.41 13.64 4.31
N TRP A 19 3.04 12.83 5.16
CA TRP A 19 4.49 12.66 5.27
C TRP A 19 5.08 11.77 4.16
N GLU A 20 4.45 10.64 3.83
CA GLU A 20 4.87 9.78 2.71
C GLU A 20 4.82 10.54 1.38
N LYS A 21 3.78 11.37 1.20
CA LYS A 21 3.64 12.22 0.02
C LYS A 21 4.76 13.26 -0.10
N LEU A 22 5.26 13.80 1.01
CA LEU A 22 6.34 14.77 1.00
C LEU A 22 7.68 14.11 0.62
N VAL A 23 7.99 12.97 1.24
CA VAL A 23 9.21 12.20 0.94
C VAL A 23 9.25 11.79 -0.53
N LEU A 24 8.09 11.46 -1.11
CA LEU A 24 7.96 11.12 -2.52
C LEU A 24 8.20 12.26 -3.49
N VAL A 25 7.96 13.51 -3.08
CA VAL A 25 8.08 14.68 -3.96
C VAL A 25 9.54 15.16 -4.03
N ILE A 26 10.35 14.89 -3.00
CA ILE A 26 11.75 15.34 -2.93
C ILE A 26 12.58 14.86 -4.13
N PRO A 27 12.59 13.56 -4.51
CA PRO A 27 13.35 13.10 -5.67
C PRO A 27 12.96 13.79 -6.98
N PHE A 28 11.68 14.16 -7.15
CA PHE A 28 11.24 14.90 -8.34
C PHE A 28 11.74 16.34 -8.35
N ILE A 29 11.77 17.02 -7.20
CA ILE A 29 12.32 18.37 -7.08
C ILE A 29 13.82 18.34 -7.43
N VAL A 30 14.55 17.37 -6.89
CA VAL A 30 15.98 17.17 -7.20
C VAL A 30 16.18 16.94 -8.70
N LEU A 31 15.38 16.05 -9.31
CA LEU A 31 15.43 15.81 -10.77
C LEU A 31 15.21 17.08 -11.58
N PHE A 32 14.27 17.94 -11.18
CA PHE A 32 14.02 19.21 -11.87
C PHE A 32 15.23 20.15 -11.81
N ILE A 33 15.88 20.24 -10.65
CA ILE A 33 17.09 21.06 -10.47
C ILE A 33 18.24 20.49 -11.31
N ASP A 34 18.45 19.17 -11.28
CA ASP A 34 19.49 18.51 -12.06
C ASP A 34 19.28 18.66 -13.57
N ALA A 35 18.04 18.58 -14.03
CA ALA A 35 17.68 18.81 -15.43
C ALA A 35 17.97 20.25 -15.87
N ASP A 36 17.75 21.24 -14.99
CA ASP A 36 18.05 22.65 -15.28
C ASP A 36 19.57 22.88 -15.36
N ILE A 37 20.34 22.30 -14.43
CA ILE A 37 21.81 22.34 -14.46
C ILE A 37 22.35 21.66 -15.72
N PHE A 38 21.80 20.50 -16.09
CA PHE A 38 22.17 19.79 -17.31
C PHE A 38 21.84 20.62 -18.57
N TYR A 39 20.66 21.24 -18.62
CA TYR A 39 20.26 22.11 -19.72
C TYR A 39 21.18 23.34 -19.85
N TYR A 40 21.51 23.97 -18.73
CA TYR A 40 22.45 25.08 -18.69
C TYR A 40 23.85 24.68 -19.19
N ALA A 41 24.37 23.54 -18.71
CA ALA A 41 25.66 23.01 -19.14
C ALA A 41 25.68 22.65 -20.63
N TRP A 42 24.58 22.09 -21.14
CA TRP A 42 24.38 21.78 -22.55
C TRP A 42 24.40 23.06 -23.40
N SER A 43 23.62 24.07 -23.00
CA SER A 43 23.51 25.34 -23.76
C SER A 43 24.82 26.13 -23.81
N ARG A 44 25.71 25.96 -22.82
CA ARG A 44 27.02 26.63 -22.78
C ARG A 44 28.19 25.76 -23.24
N HIS A 45 27.92 24.56 -23.75
CA HIS A 45 28.93 23.59 -24.19
C HIS A 45 30.02 23.30 -23.15
N MET A 46 29.68 23.35 -21.86
CA MET A 46 30.61 23.09 -20.76
C MET A 46 30.74 21.59 -20.52
N VAL A 47 31.65 20.94 -21.26
CA VAL A 47 31.77 19.47 -21.33
C VAL A 47 31.98 18.82 -19.95
N SER A 48 32.77 19.42 -19.06
CA SER A 48 33.00 18.90 -17.70
C SER A 48 31.75 18.92 -16.82
N LEU A 49 31.00 20.02 -16.87
CA LEU A 49 29.73 20.20 -16.18
C LEU A 49 28.64 19.29 -16.76
N LEU A 50 28.65 19.09 -18.07
CA LEU A 50 27.70 18.22 -18.77
C LEU A 50 27.91 16.75 -18.36
N LEU A 51 29.16 16.27 -18.30
CA LEU A 51 29.46 14.92 -17.81
C LEU A 51 29.02 14.75 -16.35
N LEU A 52 29.40 15.67 -15.46
CA LEU A 52 29.05 15.58 -14.04
C LEU A 52 27.52 15.60 -13.84
N SER A 53 26.83 16.57 -14.44
CA SER A 53 25.37 16.68 -14.34
C SER A 53 24.64 15.49 -14.96
N SER A 54 25.19 14.89 -16.03
CA SER A 54 24.62 13.66 -16.60
C SER A 54 24.64 12.49 -15.60
N PHE A 55 25.72 12.34 -14.82
CA PHE A 55 25.78 11.29 -13.79
C PHE A 55 24.76 11.54 -12.69
N VAL A 56 24.68 12.79 -12.20
CA VAL A 56 23.73 13.17 -11.15
C VAL A 56 22.27 12.97 -11.63
N LEU A 57 21.96 13.36 -12.87
CA LEU A 57 20.65 13.14 -13.48
C LEU A 57 20.26 11.65 -13.50
N VAL A 58 21.20 10.76 -13.83
CA VAL A 58 20.97 9.30 -13.80
C VAL A 58 20.71 8.81 -12.38
N PHE A 59 21.48 9.27 -11.39
CA PHE A 59 21.25 8.91 -9.99
C PHE A 59 19.88 9.37 -9.49
N SER A 60 19.46 10.58 -9.85
CA SER A 60 18.13 11.11 -9.52
C SER A 60 17.01 10.25 -10.11
N VAL A 61 17.17 9.78 -11.36
CA VAL A 61 16.21 8.84 -11.97
C VAL A 61 16.17 7.50 -11.22
N ILE A 62 17.33 6.96 -10.83
CA ILE A 62 17.40 5.71 -10.03
C ILE A 62 16.70 5.87 -8.69
N GLU A 63 16.88 7.01 -8.02
CA GLU A 63 16.22 7.31 -6.74
C GLU A 63 14.69 7.34 -6.87
N ILE A 64 14.17 7.91 -7.95
CA ILE A 64 12.73 7.88 -8.25
C ILE A 64 12.26 6.43 -8.44
N PHE A 65 13.01 5.58 -9.14
CA PHE A 65 12.66 4.16 -9.29
C PHE A 65 12.66 3.42 -7.94
N ALA A 66 13.65 3.67 -7.08
CA ALA A 66 13.75 3.07 -5.75
C ALA A 66 12.56 3.48 -4.88
N ALA A 67 12.24 4.78 -4.83
CA ALA A 67 11.07 5.29 -4.11
C ALA A 67 9.75 4.70 -4.64
N LEU A 68 9.62 4.54 -5.95
CA LEU A 68 8.45 3.89 -6.55
C LEU A 68 8.35 2.40 -6.20
N GLN A 69 9.47 1.71 -6.07
CA GLN A 69 9.51 0.30 -5.69
C GLN A 69 9.08 0.12 -4.23
N GLU A 70 9.57 0.97 -3.33
CA GLU A 70 9.19 0.98 -1.91
C GLU A 70 7.67 1.15 -1.75
N ILE A 71 7.04 2.07 -2.49
CA ILE A 71 5.58 2.25 -2.48
C ILE A 71 4.85 0.99 -2.96
N ARG A 72 5.34 0.35 -4.02
CA ARG A 72 4.69 -0.87 -4.53
C ARG A 72 4.74 -1.98 -3.50
N GLU A 73 5.83 -2.09 -2.76
CA GLU A 73 5.98 -3.08 -1.70
C GLU A 73 5.08 -2.77 -0.50
N HIS A 74 4.96 -1.50 -0.10
CA HIS A 74 3.99 -1.05 0.88
C HIS A 74 2.53 -1.30 0.45
N ILE A 75 2.19 -1.06 -0.81
CA ILE A 75 0.84 -1.34 -1.33
C ILE A 75 0.59 -2.85 -1.41
N ALA A 76 1.58 -3.64 -1.82
CA ALA A 76 1.45 -5.09 -1.92
C ALA A 76 1.24 -5.72 -0.54
N SER A 77 2.00 -5.30 0.46
CA SER A 77 1.84 -5.73 1.86
C SER A 77 0.49 -5.27 2.44
N ALA A 78 0.08 -4.01 2.21
CA ALA A 78 -1.22 -3.52 2.64
C ALA A 78 -2.39 -4.29 1.99
N ARG A 79 -2.28 -4.65 0.71
CA ARG A 79 -3.28 -5.48 0.02
C ARG A 79 -3.33 -6.89 0.60
N ARG A 80 -2.18 -7.53 0.86
CA ARG A 80 -2.13 -8.84 1.51
C ARG A 80 -2.81 -8.81 2.88
N CYS A 81 -2.55 -7.78 3.70
CA CYS A 81 -3.24 -7.60 4.98
C CYS A 81 -4.75 -7.38 4.81
N SER A 82 -5.18 -6.58 3.84
CA SER A 82 -6.61 -6.33 3.58
C SER A 82 -7.35 -7.58 3.07
N ASP A 83 -6.71 -8.36 2.21
CA ASP A 83 -7.29 -9.60 1.71
C ASP A 83 -7.37 -10.66 2.82
N LEU A 84 -6.35 -10.72 3.69
CA LEU A 84 -6.37 -11.59 4.88
C LEU A 84 -7.47 -11.17 5.86
N GLU A 85 -7.63 -9.87 6.11
CA GLU A 85 -8.68 -9.33 6.98
C GLU A 85 -10.09 -9.66 6.45
N LYS A 86 -10.32 -9.55 5.14
CA LYS A 86 -11.58 -9.97 4.50
C LYS A 86 -11.85 -11.46 4.68
N ARG A 87 -10.86 -12.31 4.42
CA ARG A 87 -11.01 -13.77 4.60
C ARG A 87 -11.35 -14.11 6.05
N VAL A 88 -10.73 -13.42 7.01
CA VAL A 88 -11.03 -13.58 8.44
C VAL A 88 -12.46 -13.14 8.77
N ILE A 89 -12.91 -12.00 8.24
CA ILE A 89 -14.29 -11.52 8.44
C ILE A 89 -15.31 -12.50 7.84
N ASP A 90 -15.06 -12.99 6.62
CA ASP A 90 -15.92 -13.99 5.98
C ASP A 90 -15.96 -15.29 6.78
N ALA A 91 -14.81 -15.74 7.31
CA ALA A 91 -14.75 -16.93 8.17
C ALA A 91 -15.54 -16.74 9.48
N ILE A 92 -15.49 -15.55 10.09
CA ILE A 92 -16.28 -15.19 11.28
C ILE A 92 -17.79 -15.20 10.96
N GLY A 93 -18.20 -14.63 9.82
CA GLY A 93 -19.60 -14.53 9.41
C GLY A 93 -20.28 -15.89 9.14
N GLN A 94 -19.50 -16.94 8.95
CA GLN A 94 -20.02 -18.31 8.80
C GLN A 94 -20.32 -19.00 10.15
N PHE A 95 -19.98 -18.38 11.28
CA PHE A 95 -20.34 -18.92 12.59
C PHE A 95 -21.70 -18.38 13.05
N PRO A 96 -22.62 -19.26 13.51
CA PRO A 96 -23.95 -18.83 13.97
C PRO A 96 -23.91 -18.06 15.31
N VAL A 97 -22.82 -18.18 16.06
CA VAL A 97 -22.59 -17.53 17.37
C VAL A 97 -21.19 -16.95 17.37
N ARG A 98 -20.93 -15.91 18.17
CA ARG A 98 -19.62 -15.28 18.35
C ARG A 98 -18.51 -16.33 18.52
N PRO A 99 -17.64 -16.52 17.52
CA PRO A 99 -16.60 -17.53 17.60
C PRO A 99 -15.42 -17.02 18.43
N THR A 100 -14.69 -17.94 19.04
CA THR A 100 -13.43 -17.62 19.70
C THR A 100 -12.30 -17.45 18.69
N VAL A 101 -11.26 -16.70 19.04
CA VAL A 101 -10.06 -16.50 18.21
C VAL A 101 -9.49 -17.85 17.73
N GLY A 102 -9.42 -18.84 18.62
CA GLY A 102 -8.92 -20.18 18.29
C GLY A 102 -9.76 -20.91 17.24
N GLN A 103 -11.09 -20.81 17.31
CA GLN A 103 -12.00 -21.44 16.34
C GLN A 103 -11.88 -20.84 14.95
N VAL A 104 -11.74 -19.51 14.87
CA VAL A 104 -11.56 -18.81 13.59
C VAL A 104 -10.21 -19.18 12.97
N ILE A 105 -9.14 -19.17 13.77
CA ILE A 105 -7.80 -19.56 13.32
C ILE A 105 -7.77 -21.00 12.82
N GLU A 106 -8.35 -21.93 13.58
CA GLU A 106 -8.36 -23.35 13.20
C GLU A 106 -9.15 -23.59 11.92
N LYS A 107 -10.27 -22.89 11.74
CA LYS A 107 -11.05 -22.92 10.51
C LYS A 107 -10.27 -22.35 9.32
N MET A 108 -9.62 -21.20 9.49
CA MET A 108 -8.79 -20.58 8.44
C MET A 108 -7.67 -21.51 7.97
N LEU A 109 -6.99 -22.18 8.91
CA LEU A 109 -5.94 -23.16 8.60
C LEU A 109 -6.48 -24.43 7.92
N ARG A 110 -7.72 -24.82 8.23
CA ARG A 110 -8.38 -25.99 7.63
C ARG A 110 -8.89 -25.71 6.22
N ASP A 111 -9.49 -24.54 6.00
CA ASP A 111 -10.10 -24.15 4.73
C ASP A 111 -9.03 -23.72 3.70
N ASN A 112 -7.84 -23.29 4.15
CA ASN A 112 -6.73 -22.88 3.29
C ASN A 112 -5.39 -23.53 3.73
N PRO A 113 -5.23 -24.85 3.58
CA PRO A 113 -4.04 -25.57 4.03
C PRO A 113 -2.77 -25.25 3.20
N HIS A 114 -2.91 -24.56 2.08
CA HIS A 114 -1.81 -24.15 1.20
C HIS A 114 -1.41 -22.68 1.35
N ASP A 115 -2.06 -21.91 2.23
CA ASP A 115 -1.59 -20.57 2.56
C ASP A 115 -0.36 -20.69 3.47
N ASP A 116 0.71 -19.95 3.14
CA ASP A 116 1.93 -19.86 3.94
C ASP A 116 1.73 -19.12 5.28
N VAL A 117 0.48 -18.77 5.61
CA VAL A 117 0.10 -17.91 6.73
C VAL A 117 0.00 -18.75 8.00
N GLY A 118 0.93 -18.50 8.93
CA GLY A 118 1.00 -19.25 10.17
C GLY A 118 -0.04 -18.82 11.20
N ARG A 119 -0.21 -19.66 12.23
CA ARG A 119 -1.06 -19.36 13.40
C ARG A 119 -0.69 -18.02 14.07
N TYR A 120 0.60 -17.69 14.09
CA TYR A 120 1.13 -16.45 14.66
C TYR A 120 0.74 -15.20 13.87
N ASP A 121 0.65 -15.31 12.54
CA ASP A 121 0.27 -14.18 11.67
C ASP A 121 -1.24 -13.93 11.69
N LEU A 122 -2.03 -15.00 11.82
CA LEU A 122 -3.50 -14.91 11.91
C LEU A 122 -3.98 -14.31 13.24
N TYR A 123 -3.31 -14.61 14.35
CA TYR A 123 -3.76 -14.21 15.69
C TYR A 123 -4.05 -12.71 15.84
N PRO A 124 -3.13 -11.78 15.53
CA PRO A 124 -3.40 -10.35 15.67
C PRO A 124 -4.53 -9.86 14.75
N VAL A 125 -4.65 -10.41 13.54
CA VAL A 125 -5.68 -10.05 12.57
C VAL A 125 -7.06 -10.51 13.04
N VAL A 126 -7.17 -11.75 13.53
CA VAL A 126 -8.41 -12.31 14.07
C VAL A 126 -8.85 -11.57 15.34
N CYS A 127 -7.92 -11.29 16.26
CA CYS A 127 -8.21 -10.51 17.47
C CYS A 127 -8.77 -9.13 17.11
N LYS A 128 -8.14 -8.44 16.15
CA LYS A 128 -8.60 -7.12 15.68
C LYS A 128 -9.97 -7.18 14.98
N ALA A 129 -10.20 -8.19 14.14
CA ALA A 129 -11.48 -8.36 13.45
C ALA A 129 -12.61 -8.66 14.45
N LEU A 130 -12.39 -9.55 15.41
CA LEU A 130 -13.35 -9.84 16.47
C LEU A 130 -13.55 -8.66 17.42
N SER A 131 -12.52 -7.86 17.72
CA SER A 131 -12.74 -6.65 18.51
C SER A 131 -13.60 -5.65 17.74
N ASN A 132 -13.32 -5.41 16.46
CA ASN A 132 -14.07 -4.42 15.67
C ASN A 132 -15.54 -4.84 15.49
N LEU A 133 -15.79 -6.08 15.07
CA LEU A 133 -17.15 -6.58 14.81
C LEU A 133 -18.03 -6.63 16.07
N PHE A 134 -17.44 -6.94 17.23
CA PHE A 134 -18.21 -7.11 18.48
C PHE A 134 -18.16 -5.90 19.40
N VAL A 135 -17.32 -4.90 19.13
CA VAL A 135 -17.42 -3.56 19.73
C VAL A 135 -18.44 -2.70 18.98
N GLU A 136 -18.58 -2.86 17.65
CA GLU A 136 -19.71 -2.28 16.89
C GLU A 136 -21.03 -3.02 17.15
N GLY A 137 -20.99 -4.26 17.61
CA GLY A 137 -22.15 -5.08 18.01
C GLY A 137 -22.88 -4.65 19.28
N GLY A 138 -22.78 -3.37 19.66
CA GLY A 138 -23.69 -2.72 20.62
C GLY A 138 -25.03 -2.31 20.01
N GLU A 139 -25.16 -2.26 18.68
CA GLU A 139 -26.46 -2.09 18.01
C GLU A 139 -26.55 -2.97 16.75
N LEU A 140 -27.54 -3.86 16.77
CA LEU A 140 -28.11 -4.45 15.58
C LEU A 140 -28.66 -3.28 14.73
N LYS A 141 -27.93 -2.83 13.71
CA LYS A 141 -28.52 -1.94 12.71
C LYS A 141 -29.41 -2.79 11.82
N ASP A 142 -30.70 -2.82 12.16
CA ASP A 142 -31.74 -3.38 11.33
C ASP A 142 -31.60 -2.86 9.90
N HIS A 143 -31.48 -3.82 8.99
CA HIS A 143 -31.81 -3.63 7.58
C HIS A 143 -33.30 -3.25 7.52
N HIS A 144 -33.61 -1.96 7.52
CA HIS A 144 -34.93 -1.51 7.07
C HIS A 144 -35.02 -1.68 5.55
N LEU A 145 -35.62 -2.79 5.15
CA LEU A 145 -36.52 -2.84 4.02
C LEU A 145 -37.65 -1.81 4.21
N GLY A 146 -38.01 -1.15 3.11
CA GLY A 146 -39.38 -0.75 2.72
C GLY A 146 -40.21 0.05 3.72
N ASP A 147 -40.51 1.30 3.39
CA ASP A 147 -41.75 1.66 2.69
C ASP A 147 -41.57 2.95 1.87
#